data_AF-A0A644ZHA2-F1
#
_entry.id   AF-A0A644ZHA2-F1
#
_cell.length_a   1.000
_cell.length_b   1.000
_cell.length_c   1.000
_cell.angle_alpha   90.00
_cell.angle_beta   90.00
_cell.angle_gamma   90.00
#
_symmetry.space_group_name_H-M   'P 1'
#
loop_
_entity.id
_entity.type
_entity.pdbx_description
1 polymer ?
#
loop_
_entity_poly.entity_id
_entity_poly.type
_entity_poly.pdbx_seq_one_letter_code
_entity_poly.pdbx_strand_id
1 'polypeptide(L)'
;MLNILKLYAIYVPHITEYIYQEFFRQYENNISLHKLQWETEKSVDDEIIIFGEKLKDIITETRKYKSENALSMKTEIEEVVINTDDKFAELFKQTISDIKACCRAKNIKISVANHS
;
A
#
# COMPACT_ATOMS: atom_id res chain seq x y z
N MET A 1 -6.78 -9.31 2.89
CA MET A 1 -8.01 -8.87 3.61
C MET A 1 -8.60 -9.98 4.49
N LEU A 2 -8.88 -11.19 3.99
CA LEU A 2 -9.46 -12.28 4.79
C LEU A 2 -8.70 -12.61 6.10
N ASN A 3 -7.36 -12.62 6.07
CA ASN A 3 -6.57 -12.88 7.28
C ASN A 3 -6.76 -11.80 8.37
N ILE A 4 -7.05 -10.55 8.00
CA ILE A 4 -7.38 -9.50 8.96
C ILE A 4 -8.73 -9.82 9.61
N LEU A 5 -9.72 -10.29 8.84
CA LEU A 5 -10.99 -10.74 9.40
C LEU A 5 -10.79 -11.90 10.39
N LYS A 6 -9.96 -12.90 10.06
CA LYS A 6 -9.62 -14.01 10.97
C LYS A 6 -9.02 -13.48 12.28
N LEU A 7 -8.09 -12.52 12.22
CA LEU A 7 -7.48 -11.89 13.41
C LEU A 7 -8.50 -11.17 14.28
N TYR A 8 -9.45 -10.46 13.66
CA TYR A 8 -10.50 -9.74 14.38
C TYR A 8 -11.66 -10.62 14.84
N ALA A 9 -11.77 -11.86 14.36
CA ALA A 9 -12.89 -12.74 14.64
C ALA A 9 -13.06 -13.06 16.13
N ILE A 10 -11.97 -13.01 16.92
CA ILE A 10 -12.00 -13.25 18.37
C ILE A 10 -12.61 -12.05 19.11
N TYR A 11 -12.42 -10.83 18.59
CA TYR A 11 -12.88 -9.60 19.24
C TYR A 11 -14.28 -9.19 18.80
N VAL A 12 -14.61 -9.36 17.51
CA VAL A 12 -15.87 -8.89 16.93
C VAL A 12 -16.49 -9.98 16.03
N PRO A 13 -16.93 -11.11 16.61
CA PRO A 13 -17.33 -12.30 15.85
C PRO A 13 -18.49 -12.04 14.89
N HIS A 14 -19.55 -11.35 15.33
CA HIS A 14 -20.72 -11.12 14.48
C HIS A 14 -20.43 -10.20 13.29
N ILE A 15 -19.61 -9.15 13.46
CA ILE A 15 -19.27 -8.23 12.37
C ILE A 15 -18.34 -8.91 11.37
N THR A 16 -17.32 -9.60 11.85
CA THR A 16 -16.37 -10.30 10.97
C THR A 16 -17.04 -11.44 10.21
N GLU A 17 -17.97 -12.17 10.83
CA GLU A 17 -18.78 -13.19 10.17
C GLU A 17 -19.71 -12.58 9.11
N TYR A 18 -20.36 -11.45 9.39
CA TYR A 18 -21.18 -10.75 8.40
C TYR A 18 -20.37 -10.37 7.15
N ILE A 19 -19.22 -9.74 7.32
CA ILE A 19 -18.33 -9.35 6.20
C ILE A 19 -17.83 -10.61 5.47
N TYR A 20 -17.52 -11.67 6.20
CA TYR A 20 -17.12 -12.95 5.61
C TYR A 20 -18.20 -13.52 4.69
N GLN A 21 -19.45 -13.58 5.17
CA GLN A 21 -20.58 -14.12 4.41
C GLN A 21 -20.84 -13.31 3.13
N GLU A 22 -20.80 -11.98 3.24
CA GLU A 22 -21.12 -11.09 2.12
C GLU A 22 -20.03 -11.08 1.03
N PHE A 23 -18.75 -11.08 1.42
CA PHE A 23 -17.66 -10.82 0.48
C PHE A 23 -16.73 -12.02 0.21
N PHE A 24 -16.52 -12.90 1.19
CA PHE A 24 -15.48 -13.93 1.13
C PHE A 24 -16.01 -15.36 0.97
N ARG A 25 -17.24 -15.63 1.40
CA ARG A 25 -17.85 -16.97 1.37
C ARG A 25 -17.86 -17.61 -0.01
N GLN A 26 -18.01 -16.82 -1.07
CA GLN A 26 -17.98 -17.29 -2.46
C GLN A 26 -16.60 -17.81 -2.91
N TYR A 27 -15.53 -17.39 -2.24
CA TYR A 27 -14.15 -17.77 -2.56
C TYR A 27 -13.61 -18.86 -1.61
N GLU A 28 -14.39 -19.24 -0.60
CA GLU A 28 -13.95 -20.08 0.51
C GLU A 28 -14.88 -21.27 0.73
N ASN A 29 -14.30 -22.45 0.97
CA ASN A 29 -15.06 -23.68 1.12
C ASN A 29 -15.81 -23.80 2.47
N ASN A 30 -15.48 -22.97 3.46
CA ASN A 30 -16.02 -23.08 4.82
C ASN A 30 -17.26 -22.22 5.07
N ILE A 31 -18.27 -22.79 5.75
CA ILE A 31 -19.54 -22.10 6.02
C ILE A 31 -19.43 -20.88 6.94
N SER A 32 -18.34 -20.75 7.70
CA SER A 32 -18.15 -19.66 8.66
C SER A 32 -16.67 -19.31 8.75
N LEU A 33 -16.40 -18.03 8.98
CA LEU A 33 -15.05 -17.49 9.20
C LEU A 33 -14.34 -18.23 10.34
N HIS A 34 -15.06 -18.55 11.41
CA HIS A 34 -14.54 -19.18 12.61
C HIS A 34 -14.09 -20.64 12.43
N LYS A 35 -14.41 -21.25 11.28
CA LYS A 35 -13.93 -22.59 10.92
C LYS A 35 -12.66 -22.56 10.07
N LEU A 36 -12.24 -21.39 9.62
CA LEU A 36 -11.03 -21.25 8.84
C LEU A 36 -9.81 -21.33 9.75
N GLN A 37 -8.79 -22.04 9.28
CA GLN A 37 -7.49 -22.09 9.94
C GLN A 37 -6.60 -20.93 9.47
N TRP A 38 -5.63 -20.58 10.30
CA TRP A 38 -4.53 -19.72 9.89
C TRP A 38 -3.61 -20.47 8.94
N GLU A 39 -3.18 -19.76 7.90
CA GLU A 39 -2.03 -20.21 7.12
C GLU A 39 -0.77 -20.03 7.98
N THR A 40 0.06 -21.06 8.02
CA THR A 40 1.41 -20.95 8.60
C THR A 40 2.32 -20.21 7.63
N GLU A 41 3.23 -19.42 8.21
CA GLU A 41 3.96 -18.30 7.62
C GLU A 41 4.45 -18.47 6.17
N LYS A 42 4.21 -17.42 5.37
CA LYS A 42 5.02 -17.13 4.18
C LYS A 42 6.21 -16.29 4.65
N SER A 43 7.40 -16.56 4.13
CA SER A 43 8.58 -15.73 4.36
C SER A 43 8.28 -14.28 4.00
N VAL A 44 8.63 -13.35 4.90
CA VAL A 44 8.56 -11.92 4.62
C VAL A 44 9.72 -11.56 3.69
N ASP A 45 9.43 -10.80 2.64
CA ASP A 45 10.44 -10.23 1.77
C ASP A 45 10.84 -8.85 2.28
N ASP A 46 12.00 -8.77 2.92
CA ASP A 46 12.52 -7.53 3.50
C ASP A 46 12.74 -6.43 2.45
N GLU A 47 13.02 -6.79 1.19
CA GLU A 47 13.20 -5.80 0.12
C GLU A 47 11.89 -5.09 -0.21
N ILE A 48 10.78 -5.83 -0.23
CA ILE A 48 9.44 -5.27 -0.43
C ILE A 48 9.05 -4.36 0.73
N ILE A 49 9.41 -4.73 1.96
CA ILE A 49 9.17 -3.87 3.14
C ILE A 49 9.94 -2.55 3.02
N ILE A 50 11.23 -2.61 2.70
CA ILE A 50 12.06 -1.40 2.52
C ILE A 50 11.52 -0.52 1.39
N PHE A 51 11.08 -1.13 0.28
CA PHE A 51 10.45 -0.40 -0.81
C PHE A 51 9.17 0.31 -0.36
N GLY A 52 8.30 -0.37 0.40
CA GLY A 52 7.08 0.21 0.95
C GLY A 52 7.33 1.42 1.85
N GLU A 53 8.38 1.36 2.67
CA GLU A 53 8.82 2.49 3.49
C GLU A 53 9.26 3.69 2.62
N LYS A 54 10.13 3.46 1.62
CA LYS A 54 10.54 4.53 0.67
C LYS A 54 9.34 5.14 -0.07
N LEU A 55 8.38 4.31 -0.49
CA LEU A 55 7.15 4.76 -1.14
C LEU A 55 6.30 5.64 -0.22
N LYS A 56 6.13 5.22 1.04
CA LYS A 56 5.42 5.99 2.06
C LYS A 56 6.09 7.35 2.31
N ASP A 57 7.41 7.40 2.34
CA ASP A 57 8.17 8.63 2.56
C ASP A 57 7.93 9.64 1.44
N ILE A 58 7.94 9.21 0.18
CA ILE A 58 7.64 10.07 -0.98
C ILE A 58 6.23 10.68 -0.89
N ILE A 59 5.23 9.86 -0.54
CA ILE A 59 3.85 10.34 -0.36
C ILE A 59 3.77 11.34 0.80
N THR A 60 4.48 11.05 1.89
CA THR A 60 4.49 11.89 3.09
C THR A 60 5.15 13.24 2.81
N GLU A 61 6.31 13.25 2.17
CA GLU A 61 7.01 14.47 1.77
C GLU A 61 6.18 15.30 0.77
N THR A 62 5.50 14.65 -0.17
CA THR A 62 4.62 15.37 -1.11
C THR A 62 3.45 16.05 -0.38
N ARG A 63 2.83 15.38 0.61
CA ARG A 63 1.77 15.96 1.43
C ARG A 63 2.27 17.06 2.37
N LYS A 64 3.48 16.90 2.90
CA LYS A 64 4.16 17.90 3.73
C LYS A 64 4.43 19.17 2.92
N TYR A 65 5.03 19.04 1.74
CA TYR A 65 5.23 20.15 0.81
C TYR A 65 3.93 20.92 0.52
N LYS A 66 2.84 20.22 0.23
CA LYS A 66 1.53 20.87 0.02
C LYS A 66 1.08 21.64 1.25
N SER A 67 1.19 21.04 2.43
CA SER A 67 0.80 21.67 3.70
C SER A 67 1.64 22.92 3.99
N GLU A 68 2.96 22.86 3.79
CA GLU A 68 3.90 23.96 4.00
C GLU A 68 3.66 25.13 3.02
N ASN A 69 3.17 24.83 1.81
CA ASN A 69 2.82 25.83 0.80
C ASN A 69 1.32 26.23 0.82
N ALA A 70 0.59 25.87 1.88
CA ALA A 70 -0.85 26.12 2.05
C ALA A 70 -1.71 25.62 0.87
N LEU A 71 -1.25 24.57 0.18
CA LEU A 71 -1.97 23.92 -0.92
C LEU A 71 -2.95 22.88 -0.38
N SER A 72 -4.13 22.81 -0.99
CA SER A 72 -5.06 21.71 -0.73
C SER A 72 -4.42 20.37 -1.09
N MET A 73 -4.72 19.32 -0.34
CA MET A 73 -4.34 17.95 -0.75
C MET A 73 -4.91 17.57 -2.12
N LYS A 74 -6.00 18.22 -2.53
CA LYS A 74 -6.63 18.05 -3.84
C LYS A 74 -5.93 18.81 -4.97
N THR A 75 -5.07 19.77 -4.65
CA THR A 75 -4.31 20.54 -5.64
C THR A 75 -3.38 19.62 -6.42
N GLU A 76 -3.37 19.77 -7.74
CA GLU A 76 -2.52 19.00 -8.63
C GLU A 76 -1.08 19.56 -8.62
N ILE A 77 -0.09 18.68 -8.55
CA ILE A 77 1.34 19.00 -8.66
C ILE A 77 1.80 18.67 -10.08
N GLU A 78 2.63 19.51 -10.68
CA GLU A 78 3.12 19.28 -12.04
C GLU A 78 4.07 18.08 -12.12
N GLU A 79 5.06 18.00 -11.24
CA GLU A 79 6.06 16.94 -11.25
C GLU A 79 6.46 16.53 -9.83
N VAL A 80 6.58 15.22 -9.62
CA VAL A 80 7.25 14.64 -8.44
C VAL A 80 8.51 13.91 -8.92
N VAL A 81 9.66 14.31 -8.38
CA VAL A 81 10.95 13.69 -8.70
C VAL A 81 11.32 12.70 -7.60
N ILE A 82 11.53 11.44 -7.98
CA ILE A 82 11.91 10.35 -7.08
C ILE A 82 13.37 10.01 -7.37
N ASN A 83 14.23 10.30 -6.41
CA ASN A 83 15.62 9.86 -6.42
C ASN A 83 15.70 8.50 -5.73
N THR A 84 16.16 7.47 -6.45
CA THR A 84 16.20 6.12 -5.91
C THR A 84 17.42 5.35 -6.42
N ASP A 85 17.69 4.21 -5.79
CA ASP A 85 18.76 3.31 -6.17
C ASP A 85 18.28 2.39 -7.31
N ASP A 86 19.20 1.88 -8.13
CA ASP A 86 18.87 0.97 -9.25
C ASP A 86 18.01 -0.22 -8.80
N LYS A 87 18.28 -0.72 -7.58
CA LYS A 87 17.55 -1.82 -6.95
C LYS A 87 16.03 -1.59 -6.90
N PHE A 88 15.58 -0.36 -6.64
CA PHE A 88 14.16 -0.04 -6.47
C PHE A 88 13.56 0.69 -7.67
N ALA A 89 14.39 1.10 -8.63
CA ALA A 89 13.95 1.86 -9.80
C ALA A 89 12.82 1.15 -10.56
N GLU A 90 12.92 -0.16 -10.74
CA GLU A 90 11.90 -0.94 -11.45
C GLU A 90 10.59 -1.05 -10.65
N LEU A 91 10.67 -1.25 -9.34
CA LEU A 91 9.49 -1.26 -8.46
C LEU A 91 8.78 0.11 -8.46
N PHE A 92 9.54 1.21 -8.47
CA PHE A 92 8.96 2.54 -8.59
C PHE A 92 8.29 2.79 -9.94
N LYS A 93 8.84 2.26 -11.04
CA LYS A 93 8.18 2.34 -12.35
C LYS A 93 6.83 1.62 -12.35
N GLN A 94 6.75 0.46 -11.70
CA GLN A 94 5.52 -0.32 -11.59
C GLN A 94 4.44 0.39 -10.76
N THR A 95 4.82 1.24 -9.80
CA THR A 95 3.88 1.95 -8.91
C THR A 95 3.61 3.41 -9.30
N ILE A 96 4.04 3.86 -10.50
CA ILE A 96 3.83 5.25 -10.97
C ILE A 96 2.35 5.65 -10.91
N SER A 97 1.43 4.78 -11.32
CA SER A 97 -0.01 5.06 -11.30
C SER A 97 -0.53 5.35 -9.90
N ASP A 98 -0.07 4.57 -8.93
CA ASP A 98 -0.49 4.69 -7.53
C ASP A 98 0.03 5.98 -6.93
N ILE A 99 1.30 6.31 -7.18
CA ILE A 99 1.91 7.56 -6.70
C ILE A 99 1.21 8.76 -7.33
N LYS A 100 0.90 8.74 -8.64
CA LYS A 100 0.14 9.81 -9.30
C LYS A 100 -1.23 10.00 -8.64
N ALA A 101 -1.93 8.92 -8.35
CA ALA A 101 -3.25 8.97 -7.70
C ALA A 101 -3.16 9.50 -6.26
N CYS A 102 -2.19 9.02 -5.46
CA CYS A 102 -2.04 9.42 -4.06
C CYS A 102 -1.53 10.85 -3.90
N CYS A 103 -0.62 11.30 -4.76
CA CYS A 103 -0.01 12.62 -4.69
C CYS A 103 -0.75 13.68 -5.53
N ARG A 104 -1.66 13.28 -6.42
CA ARG A 104 -2.22 14.12 -7.49
C ARG A 104 -1.13 14.82 -8.28
N ALA A 105 -0.23 14.04 -8.86
CA ALA A 105 0.86 14.53 -9.69
C ALA A 105 0.57 14.25 -11.18
N LYS A 106 0.81 15.24 -12.06
CA LYS A 106 0.71 15.02 -13.52
C LYS A 106 1.82 14.08 -13.99
N ASN A 107 3.04 14.37 -13.59
CA ASN A 107 4.24 13.64 -14.00
C ASN A 107 5.03 13.12 -12.80
N ILE A 108 5.66 11.96 -12.99
CA ILE A 108 6.61 11.37 -12.05
C ILE A 108 7.88 11.12 -12.82
N LYS A 109 8.99 11.66 -12.31
CA LYS A 109 10.31 11.47 -12.87
C LYS A 109 11.15 10.65 -11.91
N ILE A 110 11.66 9.53 -12.38
CA ILE A 110 12.53 8.66 -11.59
C ILE A 110 13.97 8.91 -12.04
N SER A 111 14.80 9.35 -11.11
CA SER A 111 16.25 9.51 -11.29
C SER A 111 16.97 8.46 -10.45
N VAL A 112 17.83 7.69 -11.11
CA VAL A 112 18.71 6.74 -10.43
C VAL A 112 19.94 7.48 -9.94
N ALA A 113 20.22 7.41 -8.63
CA ALA A 113 21.48 7.85 -8.09
C ALA A 113 22.55 6.77 -8.40
N ASN A 114 23.37 7.01 -9.44
CA ASN A 114 24.55 6.19 -9.70
C ASN A 114 25.57 6.44 -8.58
N HIS A 115 25.60 5.58 -7.56
CA HIS A 115 26.74 5.50 -6.67
C HIS A 115 27.91 4.89 -7.44
N SER A 116 28.86 5.74 -7.85
CA SER A 116 30.22 5.35 -8.25
C SER A 116 31.04 4.99 -7.02
#